data_AF-A0A2S5M7N7-F1
#
_entry.id   AF-A0A2S5M7N7-F1
#
_cell.length_a   1.000
_cell.length_b   1.000
_cell.length_c   1.000
_cell.angle_alpha   90.00
_cell.angle_beta   90.00
_cell.angle_gamma   90.00
#
_symmetry.space_group_name_H-M   'P 1'
#
loop_
_entity.id
_entity.type
_entity.pdbx_description
1 polymer ?
#
loop_
_entity_poly.entity_id
_entity_poly.type
_entity_poly.pdbx_seq_one_letter_code
_entity_poly.pdbx_strand_id
1 'polypeptide(L)'
;MTACGSSAGSGRRRKKDGGGFKVKLRGKDNAPLSMPEMRDGLYEIARRLQPFQDGYRVKRATLYLTVVDADGNEVLLTPEGEWTIYPYKCAADEFGA
;
A
#
# COMPACT_ATOMS: atom_id res chain seq x y z
N MET A 1 -40.68 10.25 37.60
CA MET A 1 -41.05 9.54 36.36
C MET A 1 -40.99 10.60 35.27
N THR A 2 -39.91 10.71 34.49
CA THR A 2 -39.67 9.96 33.23
C THR A 2 -38.15 9.87 32.95
N ALA A 3 -37.77 8.85 32.19
CA ALA A 3 -36.45 8.23 32.12
C ALA A 3 -35.47 8.77 31.06
N CYS A 4 -34.19 8.39 31.26
CA CYS A 4 -33.09 8.07 30.34
C CYS A 4 -32.97 8.73 28.95
N GLY A 5 -31.77 9.27 28.71
CA GLY A 5 -31.19 9.45 27.38
C GLY A 5 -29.66 9.52 27.45
N SER A 6 -29.01 8.48 27.99
CA SER A 6 -27.55 8.35 27.92
C SER A 6 -27.14 8.15 26.46
N SER A 7 -26.47 9.14 25.88
CA SER A 7 -25.87 9.01 24.56
C SER A 7 -24.73 7.99 24.63
N ALA A 8 -25.01 6.80 24.11
CA ALA A 8 -24.02 5.76 23.90
C ALA A 8 -22.99 6.26 22.89
N GLY A 9 -21.88 6.81 23.39
CA GLY A 9 -20.68 7.02 22.61
C GLY A 9 -20.21 5.65 22.09
N SER A 10 -20.41 5.40 20.80
CA SER A 10 -19.99 4.16 20.18
C SER A 10 -18.47 4.04 20.31
N GLY A 11 -18.01 3.21 21.25
CA GLY A 11 -16.63 2.79 21.31
C GLY A 11 -16.28 2.12 19.99
N ARG A 12 -15.52 2.84 19.13
CA ARG A 12 -14.87 2.23 17.96
C ARG A 12 -13.92 1.17 18.50
N ARG A 13 -14.42 -0.06 18.56
CA ARG A 13 -13.63 -1.28 18.72
C ARG A 13 -12.54 -1.20 17.64
N ARG A 14 -11.29 -0.92 18.04
CA ARG A 14 -10.14 -1.04 17.16
C ARG A 14 -10.09 -2.49 16.74
N LYS A 15 -10.66 -2.79 15.56
CA LYS A 15 -10.51 -4.10 14.91
C LYS A 15 -9.00 -4.30 14.84
N LYS A 16 -8.50 -5.35 15.49
CA LYS A 16 -7.09 -5.70 15.53
C LYS A 16 -6.71 -6.08 14.11
N ASP A 17 -6.36 -5.07 13.31
CA ASP A 17 -5.79 -5.24 11.99
C ASP A 17 -4.62 -6.18 12.14
N GLY A 18 -4.59 -7.26 11.36
CA GLY A 18 -3.53 -8.27 11.41
C GLY A 18 -2.16 -7.60 11.47
N GLY A 19 -1.25 -8.16 12.28
CA GLY A 19 0.01 -7.55 12.72
C GLY A 19 1.07 -7.27 11.64
N GLY A 20 0.67 -7.04 10.40
CA GLY A 20 1.55 -6.56 9.34
C GLY A 20 1.87 -5.08 9.50
N PHE A 21 3.11 -4.72 9.21
CA PHE A 21 3.56 -3.33 9.13
C PHE A 21 2.88 -2.63 7.95
N LYS A 22 2.06 -1.61 8.22
CA LYS A 22 1.31 -0.86 7.19
C LYS A 22 2.06 0.42 6.83
N VAL A 23 2.51 0.52 5.58
CA VAL A 23 3.05 1.77 5.03
C VAL A 23 1.97 2.42 4.18
N LYS A 24 1.74 3.74 4.37
CA LYS A 24 0.78 4.52 3.59
C LYS A 24 1.53 5.62 2.84
N LEU A 25 1.39 5.65 1.53
CA LEU A 25 1.87 6.72 0.66
C LEU A 25 0.66 7.52 0.17
N ARG A 26 0.62 8.83 0.43
CA ARG A 26 -0.52 9.71 0.11
C ARG A 26 -0.03 11.12 -0.20
N GLY A 27 -0.74 11.79 -1.11
CA GLY A 27 -0.54 13.22 -1.36
C GLY A 27 -1.00 14.06 -0.17
N LYS A 28 -0.64 15.34 -0.19
CA LYS A 28 -1.12 16.31 0.80
C LYS A 28 -2.65 16.32 0.80
N ASP A 29 -3.26 16.37 1.97
CA ASP A 29 -4.72 16.38 2.15
C ASP A 29 -5.46 15.16 1.54
N ASN A 30 -4.77 14.04 1.33
CA ASN A 30 -5.25 12.86 0.61
C ASN A 30 -5.56 13.10 -0.88
N ALA A 31 -4.97 14.13 -1.47
CA ALA A 31 -4.98 14.28 -2.93
C ALA A 31 -4.30 13.07 -3.61
N PRO A 32 -4.73 12.72 -4.84
CA PRO A 32 -4.00 11.78 -5.67
C PRO A 32 -2.54 12.21 -5.85
N LEU A 33 -1.63 11.24 -5.83
CA LEU A 33 -0.23 11.48 -6.14
C LEU A 33 -0.04 11.50 -7.65
N SER A 34 0.81 12.38 -8.15
CA SER A 34 1.34 12.21 -9.49
C SER A 34 2.24 10.97 -9.57
N MET A 35 2.42 10.41 -10.77
CA MET A 35 3.30 9.25 -10.96
C MET A 35 4.76 9.49 -10.50
N PRO A 36 5.37 10.67 -10.74
CA PRO A 36 6.69 10.97 -10.18
C PRO A 36 6.72 10.97 -8.64
N GLU A 37 5.73 11.58 -7.98
CA GLU A 37 5.67 11.59 -6.51
C GLU A 37 5.44 10.19 -5.93
N MET A 38 4.62 9.38 -6.61
CA MET A 38 4.41 7.97 -6.26
C MET A 38 5.72 7.18 -6.34
N ARG A 39 6.48 7.36 -7.44
CA ARG A 39 7.80 6.74 -7.63
C ARG A 39 8.78 7.15 -6.52
N ASP A 40 8.91 8.44 -6.26
CA ASP A 40 9.83 8.97 -5.26
C ASP A 40 9.45 8.49 -3.85
N GLY A 41 8.14 8.39 -3.59
CA GLY A 41 7.60 7.79 -2.38
C GLY A 41 7.98 6.32 -2.20
N LEU A 42 7.92 5.49 -3.25
CA LEU A 42 8.36 4.10 -3.20
C LEU A 42 9.87 3.98 -2.88
N TYR A 43 10.70 4.85 -3.43
CA TYR A 43 12.13 4.88 -3.09
C TYR A 43 12.38 5.23 -1.63
N GLU A 44 11.64 6.20 -1.08
CA GLU A 44 11.75 6.55 0.34
C GLU A 44 11.28 5.40 1.24
N ILE A 45 10.26 4.63 0.84
CA ILE A 45 9.86 3.42 1.55
C ILE A 45 11.00 2.40 1.57
N ALA A 46 11.62 2.13 0.41
CA ALA A 46 12.76 1.21 0.33
C ALA A 46 13.92 1.68 1.23
N ARG A 47 14.23 2.99 1.22
CA ARG A 47 15.27 3.59 2.07
C ARG A 47 14.97 3.41 3.55
N ARG A 48 13.71 3.55 3.98
CA ARG A 48 13.29 3.35 5.37
C ARG A 48 13.29 1.88 5.80
N LEU A 49 13.16 0.95 4.85
CA LEU A 49 13.24 -0.48 5.11
C LEU A 49 14.68 -0.99 5.17
N GLN A 50 15.63 -0.26 4.59
CA GLN A 50 17.05 -0.63 4.53
C GLN A 50 17.66 -1.02 5.90
N PRO A 51 17.40 -0.32 7.02
CA PRO A 51 17.96 -0.70 8.31
C PRO A 51 17.50 -2.07 8.84
N PHE A 52 16.42 -2.64 8.29
CA PHE A 52 15.86 -3.92 8.70
C PHE A 52 16.35 -5.10 7.84
N GLN A 53 17.21 -4.85 6.83
CA GLN A 53 17.64 -5.83 5.83
C GLN A 53 18.38 -7.04 6.43
N ASP A 54 19.14 -6.83 7.50
CA ASP A 54 20.01 -7.88 8.08
C ASP A 54 19.26 -8.78 9.08
N GLY A 55 18.14 -8.31 9.63
CA GLY A 55 17.41 -8.99 10.71
C GLY A 55 16.07 -9.60 10.32
N TYR A 56 15.51 -9.23 9.16
CA TYR A 56 14.13 -9.56 8.81
C TYR A 56 13.99 -10.01 7.35
N ARG A 57 13.05 -10.93 7.10
CA ARG A 57 12.66 -11.37 5.75
C ARG A 57 11.20 -11.06 5.49
N VAL A 58 10.92 -10.54 4.30
CA VAL A 58 9.54 -10.27 3.85
C VAL A 58 8.98 -11.55 3.23
N LYS A 59 7.92 -12.10 3.82
CA LYS A 59 7.23 -13.30 3.28
C LYS A 59 6.42 -12.98 2.03
N ARG A 60 5.72 -11.83 2.02
CA ARG A 60 4.87 -11.33 0.91
C ARG A 60 4.77 -9.80 1.00
N ALA A 61 4.68 -9.13 -0.14
CA ALA A 61 4.33 -7.72 -0.24
C ALA A 61 3.36 -7.54 -1.43
N THR A 62 2.34 -6.71 -1.25
CA THR A 62 1.37 -6.38 -2.30
C THR A 62 1.18 -4.88 -2.30
N LEU A 63 1.26 -4.26 -3.48
CA LEU A 63 1.00 -2.85 -3.67
C LEU A 63 -0.35 -2.70 -4.35
N TYR A 64 -1.34 -2.19 -3.63
CA TYR A 64 -2.65 -1.84 -4.20
C TYR A 64 -2.61 -0.40 -4.69
N LEU A 65 -2.89 -0.19 -5.97
CA LEU A 65 -2.96 1.12 -6.59
C LEU A 65 -4.39 1.39 -7.05
N THR A 66 -4.91 2.55 -6.67
CA THR A 66 -6.11 3.13 -7.28
C THR A 66 -5.61 4.31 -8.11
N VAL A 67 -5.65 4.16 -9.43
CA VAL A 67 -5.16 5.18 -10.36
C VAL A 67 -6.35 5.94 -10.89
N VAL A 68 -6.23 7.27 -10.93
CA VAL A 68 -7.24 8.14 -11.54
C VAL A 68 -6.65 8.88 -12.73
N ASP A 69 -7.47 9.16 -13.74
CA ASP A 69 -7.12 10.02 -14.86
C ASP A 69 -7.21 11.52 -14.49
N ALA A 70 -7.03 12.40 -15.48
CA ALA A 70 -7.10 13.85 -15.28
C ALA A 70 -8.50 14.35 -14.87
N ASP A 71 -9.54 13.60 -15.19
CA ASP A 71 -10.93 13.89 -14.86
C ASP A 71 -11.35 13.28 -13.52
N GLY A 72 -10.47 12.49 -12.89
CA GLY A 72 -10.69 11.84 -11.60
C GLY A 72 -11.36 10.47 -11.70
N ASN A 73 -11.52 9.91 -12.90
CA ASN A 73 -12.09 8.58 -13.08
C ASN A 73 -11.06 7.51 -12.76
N GLU A 74 -11.46 6.45 -12.06
CA GLU A 74 -10.60 5.31 -11.83
C GLU A 74 -10.28 4.59 -13.14
N VAL A 75 -9.00 4.30 -13.36
CA VAL A 75 -8.49 3.63 -14.55
C VAL A 75 -7.69 2.39 -14.18
N LEU A 76 -7.81 1.36 -15.01
CA LEU A 76 -6.93 0.19 -14.96
C LEU A 76 -5.70 0.47 -15.82
N LEU A 77 -4.53 0.20 -15.25
CA LEU A 77 -3.26 0.36 -15.98
C LEU A 77 -3.04 -0.75 -17.03
N THR A 78 -3.65 -1.93 -16.82
CA THR A 78 -3.65 -3.04 -17.77
C THR A 78 -5.01 -3.72 -17.82
N PRO A 79 -5.32 -4.46 -18.90
CA PRO A 79 -6.57 -5.23 -19.00
C PRO A 79 -6.75 -6.22 -17.85
N GLU A 80 -5.65 -6.81 -17.35
CA GLU A 80 -5.65 -7.80 -16.26
C GLU A 80 -5.74 -7.16 -14.87
N GLY A 81 -5.45 -5.85 -14.75
CA GLY A 81 -5.51 -5.11 -13.49
C GLY A 81 -4.44 -5.47 -12.45
N GLU A 82 -3.51 -6.37 -12.78
CA GLU A 82 -2.45 -6.83 -11.87
C GLU A 82 -1.11 -7.04 -12.60
N TRP A 83 -0.01 -6.70 -11.93
CA TRP A 83 1.34 -7.12 -12.30
C TRP A 83 1.96 -7.95 -11.19
N THR A 84 2.55 -9.09 -11.56
CA THR A 84 3.42 -9.87 -10.67
C THR A 84 4.88 -9.65 -11.06
N ILE A 85 5.65 -9.01 -10.18
CA ILE A 85 7.08 -8.76 -10.38
C ILE A 85 7.88 -9.73 -9.50
N TYR A 86 8.75 -10.53 -10.13
CA TYR A 86 9.67 -11.43 -9.44
C TYR A 86 11.08 -10.84 -9.42
N PRO A 87 11.55 -10.26 -8.30
CA PRO A 87 12.84 -9.55 -8.25
C PRO A 87 14.07 -10.43 -8.51
N TYR A 88 13.93 -11.77 -8.50
CA TYR A 88 15.04 -12.72 -8.61
C TYR A 88 15.20 -13.38 -10.00
N LYS A 89 14.33 -13.10 -10.98
CA LYS A 89 14.37 -13.76 -12.30
C LYS A 89 15.23 -13.07 -13.37
N CYS A 90 16.01 -12.05 -13.04
CA CYS A 90 16.81 -11.30 -14.03
C CYS A 90 18.24 -11.82 -14.25
N ALA A 91 18.57 -13.09 -13.98
CA ALA A 91 19.90 -13.63 -14.34
C ALA A 91 20.00 -15.16 -14.44
N ALA A 92 19.19 -15.92 -13.69
CA ALA A 92 19.34 -17.39 -13.63
C ALA A 92 18.51 -18.15 -14.68
N ASP A 93 17.45 -17.54 -15.22
CA ASP A 93 16.57 -18.18 -16.22
C ASP A 93 17.00 -17.90 -17.68
N GLU A 94 17.95 -16.98 -17.93
CA GLU A 94 18.44 -16.68 -19.29
C GLU A 94 19.55 -17.65 -19.79
N PHE A 95 20.03 -18.55 -18.93
CA PHE A 95 21.04 -19.56 -19.30
C PHE A 95 20.54 -21.02 -19.18
N GLY A 96 19.22 -21.22 -19.20
CA GLY A 96 18.61 -22.52 -18.89
C GLY A 96 17.54 -23.00 -19.87
N ALA A 97 17.82 -23.01 -21.17
CA ALA A 97 17.24 -23.96 -22.15
C ALA A 97 18.03 -23.95 -23.46
#